data_AF-A0A7J7EZM8-F1
#
_entry.id   AF-A0A7J7EZM8-F1
#
_cell.length_a   1.000
_cell.length_b   1.000
_cell.length_c   1.000
_cell.angle_alpha   90.00
_cell.angle_beta   90.00
_cell.angle_gamma   90.00
#
_symmetry.space_group_name_H-M   'P 1'
#
loop_
_entity.id
_entity.type
_entity.pdbx_description
1 polymer ?
#
loop_
_entity_poly.entity_id
_entity_poly.type
_entity_poly.pdbx_seq_one_letter_code
_entity_poly.pdbx_strand_id
1 'polypeptide(L)'
;PPVPCPPRAQAPVLPQASDPTARVSAGAEEVLLLARRTDLRRISLDTPDFTDIVLQVEDIRHAIAIDYDPLEGYVYWTDDEVRAIRRARLDGSGAQTLVDTEVNDPDGIAVDWVARNLYWTDTGTDRIEVTRLNGTSRKILVSEDLDEPRAIVLHPVMGLMYWTDWGENPKIECANLDGQERHVLVNTSLGWPNGLALDLQEGKLYWGDAKTDKIEVSHRHGRASVHETVQYSSCSPVQPGHPCSEFHAEARPGWPCGPSYFIRRAS
;
A
#
# COMPACT_ATOMS: atom_id res chain seq x y z
N PRO A 1 34.64 -49.25 -58.59
CA PRO A 1 34.80 -47.93 -57.94
C PRO A 1 34.10 -47.88 -56.57
N PRO A 2 34.83 -47.68 -55.46
CA PRO A 2 34.22 -47.58 -54.15
C PRO A 2 33.53 -46.22 -53.96
N VAL A 3 32.37 -46.26 -53.31
CA VAL A 3 31.48 -45.12 -53.02
C VAL A 3 32.13 -44.24 -51.94
N PRO A 4 32.14 -42.91 -52.05
CA PRO A 4 32.73 -42.04 -51.03
C PRO A 4 31.82 -41.93 -49.79
N CYS A 5 32.44 -41.93 -48.60
CA CYS A 5 31.77 -41.66 -47.33
C CYS A 5 31.19 -40.23 -47.29
N PRO A 6 30.04 -40.01 -46.64
CA PRO A 6 29.49 -38.67 -46.44
C PRO A 6 30.31 -37.87 -45.40
N PRO A 7 30.34 -36.53 -45.50
CA PRO A 7 31.06 -35.68 -44.55
C PRO A 7 30.39 -35.68 -43.17
N ARG A 8 31.21 -35.55 -42.11
CA ARG A 8 30.77 -35.40 -40.72
C ARG A 8 29.83 -34.20 -40.59
N ALA A 9 28.65 -34.42 -39.99
CA ALA A 9 27.76 -33.35 -39.57
C ALA A 9 28.47 -32.46 -38.53
N GLN A 10 28.47 -31.14 -38.76
CA GLN A 10 28.87 -30.17 -37.75
C GLN A 10 27.77 -30.10 -36.67
N ALA A 11 28.18 -30.15 -35.40
CA ALA A 11 27.27 -29.93 -34.27
C ALA A 11 26.73 -28.49 -34.30
N PRO A 12 25.49 -28.23 -33.85
CA PRO A 12 24.95 -26.87 -33.79
C PRO A 12 25.79 -26.02 -32.83
N VAL A 13 26.15 -24.83 -33.29
CA VAL A 13 26.80 -23.81 -32.46
C VAL A 13 25.77 -23.34 -31.43
N LEU A 14 26.04 -23.61 -30.14
CA LEU A 14 25.26 -23.02 -29.04
C LEU A 14 25.34 -21.49 -29.15
N PRO A 15 24.25 -20.74 -28.93
CA PRO A 15 24.31 -19.29 -28.91
C PRO A 15 25.31 -18.87 -27.84
N GLN A 16 26.30 -18.07 -28.23
CA GLN A 16 27.28 -17.54 -27.30
C GLN A 16 26.57 -16.71 -26.24
N ALA A 17 27.00 -16.89 -24.99
CA ALA A 17 26.49 -16.19 -23.83
C ALA A 17 26.42 -14.69 -24.12
N SER A 18 25.22 -14.13 -23.93
CA SER A 18 25.01 -12.69 -23.92
C SER A 18 25.97 -12.03 -22.94
N ASP A 19 26.60 -10.97 -23.41
CA ASP A 19 27.53 -10.10 -22.68
C ASP A 19 27.03 -9.80 -21.24
N PRO A 20 27.78 -10.17 -20.17
CA PRO A 20 27.35 -9.97 -18.79
C PRO A 20 27.36 -8.49 -18.34
N THR A 21 27.67 -7.56 -19.25
CA THR A 21 27.66 -6.11 -19.00
C THR A 21 26.42 -5.38 -19.51
N ALA A 22 25.52 -6.07 -20.21
CA ALA A 22 24.20 -5.53 -20.50
C ALA A 22 23.30 -5.61 -19.25
N ARG A 23 23.57 -4.75 -18.26
CA ARG A 23 22.53 -4.32 -17.32
C ARG A 23 21.48 -3.60 -18.16
N VAL A 24 20.49 -4.35 -18.64
CA VAL A 24 19.16 -3.77 -18.80
C VAL A 24 18.89 -3.06 -17.49
N SER A 25 18.59 -1.76 -17.52
CA SER A 25 18.21 -1.04 -16.32
C SER A 25 16.93 -1.66 -15.80
N ALA A 26 17.05 -2.72 -15.00
CA ALA A 26 16.00 -3.13 -14.09
C ALA A 26 15.66 -1.85 -13.32
N GLY A 27 14.38 -1.48 -13.30
CA GLY A 27 13.93 -0.37 -12.47
C GLY A 27 14.33 -0.61 -11.01
N ALA A 28 14.15 0.41 -10.17
CA ALA A 28 14.39 0.26 -8.73
C ALA A 28 13.67 -0.99 -8.19
N GLU A 29 14.38 -1.81 -7.42
CA GLU A 29 13.86 -3.02 -6.78
C GLU A 29 12.90 -2.65 -5.66
N GLU A 30 13.21 -1.59 -4.90
CA GLU A 30 12.33 -1.08 -3.84
C GLU A 30 11.87 0.35 -4.11
N VAL A 31 10.55 0.54 -4.05
CA VAL A 31 9.92 1.83 -4.36
C VAL A 31 8.92 2.21 -3.27
N LEU A 32 8.98 3.48 -2.87
CA LEU A 32 7.97 4.13 -2.06
C LEU A 32 7.01 4.89 -2.97
N LEU A 33 5.72 4.54 -2.93
CA LEU A 33 4.66 5.30 -3.59
C LEU A 33 4.03 6.29 -2.61
N LEU A 34 3.79 7.51 -3.08
CA LEU A 34 3.19 8.58 -2.30
C LEU A 34 2.06 9.23 -3.09
N ALA A 35 0.87 9.27 -2.51
CA ALA A 35 -0.19 10.15 -2.97
C ALA A 35 -0.01 11.54 -2.33
N ARG A 36 -0.08 12.59 -3.13
CA ARG A 36 -0.28 13.96 -2.68
C ARG A 36 -1.56 14.46 -3.30
N ARG A 37 -2.12 15.53 -2.75
CA ARG A 37 -3.37 16.13 -3.21
C ARG A 37 -3.46 16.23 -4.74
N THR A 38 -2.43 16.75 -5.41
CA THR A 38 -2.48 17.02 -6.85
C THR A 38 -1.56 16.13 -7.71
N ASP A 39 -0.75 15.25 -7.10
CA ASP A 39 0.17 14.38 -7.85
C ASP A 39 0.44 13.06 -7.13
N LEU A 40 0.79 12.03 -7.89
CA LEU A 40 1.33 10.79 -7.37
C LEU A 40 2.84 10.75 -7.61
N ARG A 41 3.61 10.29 -6.63
CA ARG A 41 5.07 10.21 -6.70
C ARG A 41 5.54 8.80 -6.41
N ARG A 42 6.68 8.47 -7.00
CA ARG A 42 7.48 7.30 -6.63
C ARG A 42 8.86 7.76 -6.20
N ILE A 43 9.38 7.16 -5.14
CA ILE A 43 10.70 7.44 -4.59
C ILE A 43 11.47 6.11 -4.60
N SER A 44 12.65 6.11 -5.22
CA SER A 44 13.56 4.97 -5.18
C SER A 44 14.15 4.82 -3.78
N LEU A 45 14.11 3.62 -3.22
CA LEU A 45 14.74 3.31 -1.94
C LEU A 45 16.14 2.69 -2.11
N ASP A 46 16.50 2.29 -3.33
CA ASP A 46 17.80 1.69 -3.65
C ASP A 46 18.93 2.72 -3.67
N THR A 47 18.58 3.98 -3.92
CA THR A 47 19.53 5.08 -4.07
C THR A 47 19.42 6.04 -2.89
N PRO A 48 20.56 6.46 -2.30
CA PRO A 48 20.58 7.36 -1.14
C PRO A 48 20.10 8.79 -1.47
N ASP A 49 19.89 9.08 -2.76
CA ASP A 49 19.39 10.36 -3.22
C ASP A 49 17.86 10.51 -3.06
N PHE A 50 17.15 9.41 -2.76
CA PHE A 50 15.68 9.38 -2.61
C PHE A 50 14.99 10.14 -3.75
N THR A 51 15.46 9.93 -4.98
CA THR A 51 14.96 10.65 -6.16
C THR A 51 13.45 10.50 -6.27
N ASP A 52 12.74 11.62 -6.21
CA ASP A 52 11.29 11.67 -6.28
C ASP A 52 10.83 11.92 -7.72
N ILE A 53 10.11 10.96 -8.28
CA ILE A 53 9.62 11.01 -9.65
C ILE A 53 8.11 11.13 -9.64
N VAL A 54 7.59 12.18 -10.27
CA VAL A 54 6.14 12.36 -10.47
C VAL A 54 5.64 11.38 -11.53
N LEU A 55 4.62 10.59 -11.18
CA LEU A 55 3.95 9.70 -12.12
C LEU A 55 3.18 10.54 -13.15
N GLN A 56 3.33 10.19 -14.43
CA GLN A 56 2.73 10.93 -15.54
C GLN A 56 1.25 10.55 -15.72
N VAL A 57 0.41 10.93 -14.76
CA VAL A 57 -1.02 10.65 -14.78
C VAL A 57 -1.79 11.96 -14.80
N GLU A 58 -2.80 12.04 -15.66
CA GLU A 58 -3.60 13.25 -15.85
C GLU A 58 -4.86 13.25 -14.95
N ASP A 59 -5.38 14.45 -14.70
CA ASP A 59 -6.64 14.71 -13.99
C ASP A 59 -6.69 14.23 -12.53
N ILE A 60 -5.57 14.28 -11.79
CA ILE A 60 -5.60 14.11 -10.33
C ILE A 60 -6.06 15.44 -9.70
N ARG A 61 -7.16 15.41 -8.94
CA ARG A 61 -7.72 16.58 -8.26
C ARG A 61 -7.39 16.57 -6.78
N HIS A 62 -7.73 15.46 -6.13
CA HIS A 62 -7.44 15.24 -4.72
C HIS A 62 -7.24 13.76 -4.45
N ALA A 63 -6.02 13.27 -4.70
CA ALA A 63 -5.68 11.88 -4.40
C ALA A 63 -5.52 11.67 -2.88
N ILE A 64 -6.17 10.62 -2.35
CA ILE A 64 -6.18 10.30 -0.92
C ILE A 64 -5.39 9.02 -0.64
N ALA A 65 -5.91 7.87 -1.10
CA ALA A 65 -5.32 6.57 -0.85
C ALA A 65 -4.63 6.03 -2.11
N ILE A 66 -3.60 5.21 -1.92
CA ILE A 66 -2.83 4.58 -3.00
C ILE A 66 -2.42 3.16 -2.60
N ASP A 67 -2.45 2.26 -3.57
CA ASP A 67 -1.90 0.91 -3.42
C ASP A 67 -1.36 0.37 -4.76
N TYR A 68 -0.57 -0.68 -4.70
CA TYR A 68 0.17 -1.20 -5.85
C TYR A 68 -0.09 -2.68 -6.09
N ASP A 69 -0.23 -3.04 -7.36
CA ASP A 69 -0.25 -4.41 -7.83
C ASP A 69 1.11 -4.78 -8.44
N PRO A 70 1.93 -5.59 -7.72
CA PRO A 70 3.24 -5.98 -8.21
C PRO A 70 3.19 -6.94 -9.41
N LEU A 71 2.07 -7.62 -9.63
CA LEU A 71 1.98 -8.61 -10.71
C LEU A 71 1.81 -7.97 -12.09
N GLU A 72 0.89 -7.00 -12.21
CA GLU A 72 0.64 -6.30 -13.47
C GLU A 72 1.29 -4.91 -13.55
N GLY A 73 1.84 -4.40 -12.44
CA GLY A 73 2.51 -3.10 -12.36
C GLY A 73 1.54 -1.91 -12.40
N TYR A 74 0.32 -2.09 -11.88
CA TYR A 74 -0.69 -1.03 -11.77
C TYR A 74 -0.64 -0.39 -10.39
N VAL A 75 -0.68 0.94 -10.39
CA VAL A 75 -0.98 1.76 -9.21
C VAL A 75 -2.47 2.05 -9.21
N TYR A 76 -3.11 1.86 -8.07
CA TYR A 76 -4.50 2.17 -7.83
C TYR A 76 -4.56 3.34 -6.85
N TRP A 77 -5.40 4.32 -7.12
CA TRP A 77 -5.62 5.44 -6.21
C TRP A 77 -7.08 5.85 -6.17
N THR A 78 -7.42 6.54 -5.08
CA THR A 78 -8.74 7.11 -4.85
C THR A 78 -8.67 8.63 -4.97
N ASP A 79 -9.72 9.24 -5.51
CA ASP A 79 -9.86 10.69 -5.64
C ASP A 79 -11.29 11.08 -5.22
N ASP A 80 -11.41 11.86 -4.13
CA ASP A 80 -12.68 12.29 -3.52
C ASP A 80 -13.32 13.46 -4.29
N GLU A 81 -12.53 14.40 -4.83
CA GLU A 81 -13.04 15.48 -5.67
C GLU A 81 -13.57 14.95 -7.02
N VAL A 82 -12.89 13.95 -7.60
CA VAL A 82 -13.36 13.24 -8.81
C VAL A 82 -14.45 12.20 -8.49
N ARG A 83 -14.50 11.73 -7.23
CA ARG A 83 -15.38 10.63 -6.79
C ARG A 83 -15.17 9.34 -7.56
N ALA A 84 -13.91 8.95 -7.69
CA ALA A 84 -13.57 7.78 -8.47
C ALA A 84 -12.35 7.03 -7.94
N ILE A 85 -12.35 5.72 -8.21
CA ILE A 85 -11.17 4.86 -8.05
C ILE A 85 -10.57 4.65 -9.43
N ARG A 86 -9.29 4.99 -9.57
CA ARG A 86 -8.57 4.99 -10.84
C ARG A 86 -7.32 4.14 -10.73
N ARG A 87 -6.82 3.68 -11.88
CA ARG A 87 -5.55 2.97 -11.98
C ARG A 87 -4.74 3.43 -13.18
N ALA A 88 -3.43 3.25 -13.12
CA ALA A 88 -2.48 3.49 -14.19
C ALA A 88 -1.20 2.71 -13.93
N ARG A 89 -0.39 2.47 -14.96
CA ARG A 89 0.96 1.90 -14.79
C ARG A 89 1.91 2.96 -14.23
N LEU A 90 3.06 2.54 -13.72
CA LEU A 90 4.10 3.45 -13.19
C LEU A 90 4.68 4.42 -14.24
N ASP A 91 4.49 4.16 -15.53
CA ASP A 91 4.87 5.06 -16.62
C ASP A 91 3.73 6.02 -17.04
N GLY A 92 2.57 5.95 -16.38
CA GLY A 92 1.37 6.70 -16.71
C GLY A 92 0.48 6.04 -17.76
N SER A 93 0.95 4.98 -18.43
CA SER A 93 0.18 4.31 -19.47
C SER A 93 -0.96 3.46 -18.88
N GLY A 94 -1.97 3.17 -19.72
CA GLY A 94 -3.10 2.35 -19.30
C GLY A 94 -3.95 2.97 -18.19
N ALA A 95 -3.96 4.30 -18.10
CA ALA A 95 -4.80 5.03 -17.16
C ALA A 95 -6.29 4.75 -17.44
N GLN A 96 -7.02 4.35 -16.40
CA GLN A 96 -8.42 3.96 -16.49
C GLN A 96 -9.17 4.26 -15.19
N THR A 97 -10.42 4.70 -15.29
CA THR A 97 -11.36 4.75 -14.17
C THR A 97 -12.04 3.38 -13.98
N LEU A 98 -11.96 2.84 -12.76
CA LEU A 98 -12.50 1.52 -12.41
C LEU A 98 -13.90 1.61 -11.81
N VAL A 99 -14.10 2.57 -10.92
CA VAL A 99 -15.36 2.79 -10.20
C VAL A 99 -15.59 4.30 -10.13
N ASP A 100 -16.73 4.77 -10.64
CA ASP A 100 -17.13 6.19 -10.69
C ASP A 100 -18.59 6.41 -10.25
N THR A 101 -19.27 5.34 -9.84
CA THR A 101 -20.66 5.37 -9.36
C THR A 101 -20.69 5.11 -7.86
N GLU A 102 -21.55 5.78 -7.09
CA GLU A 102 -21.73 5.52 -5.66
C GLU A 102 -20.40 5.45 -4.88
N VAL A 103 -19.50 6.39 -5.16
CA VAL A 103 -18.27 6.63 -4.41
C VAL A 103 -18.33 8.08 -3.96
N ASN A 104 -18.26 8.33 -2.66
CA ASN A 104 -18.33 9.69 -2.11
C ASN A 104 -16.95 10.13 -1.63
N ASP A 105 -16.45 9.51 -0.57
CA ASP A 105 -15.20 9.89 0.10
C ASP A 105 -14.34 8.63 0.32
N PRO A 106 -13.69 8.12 -0.74
CA PRO A 106 -12.91 6.89 -0.69
C PRO A 106 -11.55 7.10 0.00
N ASP A 107 -11.54 6.98 1.32
CA ASP A 107 -10.37 7.30 2.17
C ASP A 107 -9.31 6.19 2.26
N GLY A 108 -9.65 4.96 1.88
CA GLY A 108 -8.73 3.83 1.95
C GLY A 108 -8.90 2.85 0.80
N ILE A 109 -7.78 2.24 0.39
CA ILE A 109 -7.75 1.27 -0.70
C ILE A 109 -6.76 0.15 -0.38
N ALA A 110 -7.09 -1.07 -0.77
CA ALA A 110 -6.21 -2.21 -0.66
C ALA A 110 -6.38 -3.21 -1.82
N VAL A 111 -5.27 -3.62 -2.40
CA VAL A 111 -5.16 -4.57 -3.50
C VAL A 111 -4.94 -5.97 -2.93
N ASP A 112 -5.80 -6.91 -3.29
CA ASP A 112 -5.56 -8.34 -3.12
C ASP A 112 -4.87 -8.87 -4.37
N TRP A 113 -3.54 -8.91 -4.33
CA TRP A 113 -2.70 -9.37 -5.44
C TRP A 113 -2.87 -10.87 -5.73
N VAL A 114 -3.39 -11.66 -4.77
CA VAL A 114 -3.58 -13.11 -4.91
C VAL A 114 -4.89 -13.42 -5.62
N ALA A 115 -6.02 -12.93 -5.08
CA ALA A 115 -7.35 -13.20 -5.63
C ALA A 115 -7.77 -12.22 -6.75
N ARG A 116 -6.95 -11.18 -6.99
CA ARG A 116 -7.17 -10.15 -8.02
C ARG A 116 -8.43 -9.32 -7.75
N ASN A 117 -8.59 -8.92 -6.50
CA ASN A 117 -9.68 -8.07 -6.03
C ASN A 117 -9.13 -6.73 -5.50
N LEU A 118 -9.97 -5.70 -5.54
CA LEU A 118 -9.72 -4.38 -5.01
C LEU A 118 -10.73 -4.11 -3.91
N TYR A 119 -10.25 -3.74 -2.74
CA TYR A 119 -11.07 -3.39 -1.58
C TYR A 119 -10.90 -1.91 -1.29
N TRP A 120 -11.96 -1.24 -0.89
CA TRP A 120 -11.89 0.15 -0.45
C TRP A 120 -12.88 0.43 0.66
N THR A 121 -12.60 1.48 1.39
CA THR A 121 -13.41 2.07 2.44
C THR A 121 -13.90 3.44 1.94
N ASP A 122 -15.18 3.71 2.11
CA ASP A 122 -15.79 4.99 1.76
C ASP A 122 -16.45 5.59 3.01
N THR A 123 -15.90 6.70 3.49
CA THR A 123 -16.40 7.44 4.67
C THR A 123 -17.69 8.19 4.37
N GLY A 124 -17.93 8.55 3.11
CA GLY A 124 -19.13 9.27 2.69
C GLY A 124 -20.35 8.38 2.50
N THR A 125 -20.17 7.06 2.43
CA THR A 125 -21.27 6.08 2.36
C THR A 125 -21.28 5.06 3.50
N ASP A 126 -20.30 5.12 4.41
CA ASP A 126 -20.06 4.18 5.50
C ASP A 126 -20.07 2.72 5.04
N ARG A 127 -19.27 2.43 4.01
CA ARG A 127 -19.19 1.09 3.40
C ARG A 127 -17.78 0.62 3.19
N ILE A 128 -17.62 -0.70 3.30
CA ILE A 128 -16.47 -1.44 2.79
C ILE A 128 -16.95 -2.27 1.62
N GLU A 129 -16.28 -2.10 0.49
CA GLU A 129 -16.68 -2.71 -0.76
C GLU A 129 -15.53 -3.42 -1.44
N VAL A 130 -15.88 -4.31 -2.36
CA VAL A 130 -14.92 -5.07 -3.15
C VAL A 130 -15.34 -5.11 -4.62
N THR A 131 -14.36 -5.01 -5.51
CA THR A 131 -14.50 -5.29 -6.95
C THR A 131 -13.37 -6.20 -7.40
N ARG A 132 -13.47 -6.73 -8.61
CA ARG A 132 -12.30 -7.23 -9.33
C ARG A 132 -11.36 -6.06 -9.66
N LEU A 133 -10.08 -6.34 -9.89
CA LEU A 133 -9.11 -5.31 -10.32
C LEU A 133 -9.44 -4.64 -11.66
N ASN A 134 -10.37 -5.21 -12.44
CA ASN A 134 -10.90 -4.61 -13.67
C ASN A 134 -12.20 -3.80 -13.46
N GLY A 135 -12.64 -3.59 -12.21
CA GLY A 135 -13.86 -2.85 -11.85
C GLY A 135 -15.16 -3.67 -11.90
N THR A 136 -15.12 -4.93 -12.34
CA THR A 136 -16.33 -5.78 -12.42
C THR A 136 -16.68 -6.43 -11.08
N SER A 137 -17.89 -6.98 -11.00
CA SER A 137 -18.36 -7.78 -9.84
C SER A 137 -18.28 -7.02 -8.51
N ARG A 138 -18.74 -5.77 -8.52
CA ARG A 138 -18.87 -4.94 -7.31
C ARG A 138 -19.79 -5.62 -6.30
N LYS A 139 -19.36 -5.64 -5.03
CA LYS A 139 -20.13 -6.15 -3.90
C LYS A 139 -19.82 -5.33 -2.65
N ILE A 140 -20.87 -5.00 -1.90
CA ILE A 140 -20.75 -4.43 -0.55
C ILE A 140 -20.47 -5.57 0.44
N LEU A 141 -19.42 -5.42 1.25
CA LEU A 141 -19.02 -6.42 2.26
C LEU A 141 -19.51 -6.05 3.64
N VAL A 142 -19.36 -4.78 4.01
CA VAL A 142 -19.75 -4.24 5.32
C VAL A 142 -20.46 -2.91 5.11
N SER A 143 -21.63 -2.75 5.71
CA SER A 143 -22.45 -1.52 5.64
C SER A 143 -23.24 -1.23 6.91
N GLU A 144 -23.06 -2.04 7.95
CA GLU A 144 -23.73 -1.91 9.24
C GLU A 144 -22.68 -1.61 10.31
N ASP A 145 -23.03 -0.88 11.36
CA ASP A 145 -22.15 -0.54 12.49
C ASP A 145 -20.76 0.00 12.07
N LEU A 146 -20.73 0.79 11.00
CA LEU A 146 -19.54 1.42 10.45
C LEU A 146 -19.74 2.94 10.50
N ASP A 147 -18.77 3.66 11.05
CA ASP A 147 -18.87 5.10 11.29
C ASP A 147 -17.56 5.78 10.89
N GLU A 148 -17.52 6.32 9.67
CA GLU A 148 -16.33 6.88 9.05
C GLU A 148 -15.15 5.85 8.92
N PRO A 149 -15.28 4.78 8.12
CA PRO A 149 -14.19 3.85 7.86
C PRO A 149 -13.04 4.47 7.06
N ARG A 150 -11.80 4.45 7.55
CA ARG A 150 -10.67 5.15 6.92
C ARG A 150 -9.64 4.24 6.26
N ALA A 151 -8.64 3.76 7.00
CA ALA A 151 -7.56 2.97 6.45
C ALA A 151 -7.97 1.50 6.35
N ILE A 152 -7.53 0.81 5.29
CA ILE A 152 -7.75 -0.64 5.12
C ILE A 152 -6.45 -1.31 4.68
N VAL A 153 -6.16 -2.49 5.23
CA VAL A 153 -5.06 -3.37 4.81
C VAL A 153 -5.53 -4.82 4.77
N LEU A 154 -4.91 -5.64 3.93
CA LEU A 154 -5.31 -7.02 3.70
C LEU A 154 -4.19 -7.97 4.08
N HIS A 155 -4.59 -9.17 4.51
CA HIS A 155 -3.74 -10.35 4.59
C HIS A 155 -4.28 -11.42 3.63
N PRO A 156 -3.98 -11.35 2.32
CA PRO A 156 -4.57 -12.25 1.32
C PRO A 156 -4.38 -13.74 1.63
N VAL A 157 -3.19 -14.12 2.11
CA VAL A 157 -2.86 -15.52 2.44
C VAL A 157 -3.69 -16.09 3.60
N MET A 158 -4.05 -15.25 4.57
CA MET A 158 -4.88 -15.66 5.72
C MET A 158 -6.36 -15.37 5.51
N GLY A 159 -6.73 -14.73 4.39
CA GLY A 159 -8.12 -14.41 4.08
C GLY A 159 -8.73 -13.35 4.98
N LEU A 160 -7.95 -12.37 5.44
CA LEU A 160 -8.43 -11.34 6.38
C LEU A 160 -8.21 -9.92 5.88
N MET A 161 -9.08 -9.03 6.33
CA MET A 161 -8.95 -7.58 6.17
C MET A 161 -9.00 -6.89 7.53
N TYR A 162 -8.27 -5.80 7.63
CA TYR A 162 -8.23 -4.92 8.79
C TYR A 162 -8.55 -3.52 8.33
N TRP A 163 -9.35 -2.80 9.12
CA TRP A 163 -9.61 -1.40 8.85
C TRP A 163 -9.72 -0.60 10.13
N THR A 164 -9.60 0.71 9.98
CA THR A 164 -9.82 1.67 11.04
C THR A 164 -11.16 2.36 10.86
N ASP A 165 -11.82 2.62 11.98
CA ASP A 165 -13.07 3.36 12.09
C ASP A 165 -12.82 4.41 13.20
N TRP A 166 -13.04 5.68 12.87
CA TRP A 166 -12.68 6.83 13.71
C TRP A 166 -13.89 7.72 14.06
N GLY A 167 -15.11 7.20 13.86
CA GLY A 167 -16.35 7.88 14.21
C GLY A 167 -16.53 8.08 15.72
N GLU A 168 -17.77 8.05 16.20
CA GLU A 168 -18.07 8.33 17.62
C GLU A 168 -17.35 7.36 18.57
N ASN A 169 -17.15 6.11 18.14
CA ASN A 169 -16.49 5.06 18.90
C ASN A 169 -15.27 4.49 18.13
N PRO A 170 -14.09 5.15 18.20
CA PRO A 170 -12.92 4.76 17.43
C PRO A 170 -12.46 3.32 17.72
N LYS A 171 -12.25 2.56 16.65
CA LYS A 171 -11.95 1.13 16.72
C LYS A 171 -11.12 0.68 15.53
N ILE A 172 -10.36 -0.38 15.75
CA ILE A 172 -9.69 -1.14 14.68
C ILE A 172 -10.36 -2.50 14.64
N GLU A 173 -10.82 -2.89 13.46
CA GLU A 173 -11.62 -4.07 13.26
C GLU A 173 -10.94 -5.05 12.31
N CYS A 174 -11.38 -6.30 12.38
CA CYS A 174 -10.91 -7.41 11.59
C CYS A 174 -12.10 -8.24 11.12
N ALA A 175 -12.06 -8.68 9.87
CA ALA A 175 -13.03 -9.61 9.30
C ALA A 175 -12.36 -10.47 8.24
N ASN A 176 -13.03 -11.54 7.84
CA ASN A 176 -12.67 -12.29 6.64
C ASN A 176 -12.83 -11.42 5.38
N LEU A 177 -12.13 -11.76 4.31
CA LEU A 177 -12.21 -11.04 3.02
C LEU A 177 -13.62 -11.04 2.39
N ASP A 178 -14.53 -11.89 2.86
CA ASP A 178 -15.93 -11.93 2.44
C ASP A 178 -16.86 -11.09 3.34
N GLY A 179 -16.30 -10.39 4.34
CA GLY A 179 -17.03 -9.59 5.33
C GLY A 179 -17.54 -10.38 6.55
N GLN A 180 -17.31 -11.70 6.61
CA GLN A 180 -17.77 -12.53 7.72
C GLN A 180 -16.81 -12.51 8.91
N GLU A 181 -17.25 -13.05 10.05
CA GLU A 181 -16.46 -13.16 11.29
C GLU A 181 -15.87 -11.83 11.77
N ARG A 182 -16.59 -10.73 11.52
CA ARG A 182 -16.23 -9.39 11.96
C ARG A 182 -16.11 -9.32 13.49
N HIS A 183 -15.01 -8.77 13.96
CA HIS A 183 -14.77 -8.51 15.37
C HIS A 183 -13.84 -7.31 15.57
N VAL A 184 -14.02 -6.65 16.70
CA VAL A 184 -13.18 -5.52 17.12
C VAL A 184 -11.86 -6.04 17.68
N LEU A 185 -10.74 -5.56 17.15
CA LEU A 185 -9.39 -5.88 17.63
C LEU A 185 -8.91 -4.92 18.71
N VAL A 186 -9.15 -3.63 18.51
CA VAL A 186 -8.71 -2.55 19.40
C VAL A 186 -9.83 -1.53 19.50
N ASN A 187 -10.20 -1.15 20.72
CA ASN A 187 -11.21 -0.12 21.01
C ASN A 187 -10.85 0.74 22.22
N THR A 188 -9.61 0.64 22.69
CA THR A 188 -9.11 1.37 23.85
C THR A 188 -7.97 2.27 23.42
N SER A 189 -7.93 3.48 23.97
CA SER A 189 -6.86 4.46 23.71
C SER A 189 -6.75 4.90 22.24
N LEU A 190 -7.84 4.78 21.48
CA LEU A 190 -7.93 5.26 20.11
C LEU A 190 -8.64 6.62 20.04
N GLY A 191 -8.07 7.51 19.24
CA GLY A 191 -8.62 8.80 18.90
C GLY A 191 -8.90 8.88 17.41
N TRP A 192 -7.86 9.11 16.61
CA TRP A 192 -7.96 9.22 15.15
C TRP A 192 -7.00 8.24 14.46
N PRO A 193 -7.36 6.94 14.42
CA PRO A 193 -6.55 5.92 13.75
C PRO A 193 -6.58 6.11 12.23
N ASN A 194 -5.71 6.97 11.72
CA ASN A 194 -5.75 7.42 10.32
C ASN A 194 -5.06 6.47 9.36
N GLY A 195 -4.15 5.64 9.85
CA GLY A 195 -3.35 4.79 8.99
C GLY A 195 -2.99 3.47 9.62
N LEU A 196 -2.81 2.48 8.75
CA LEU A 196 -2.72 1.08 9.09
C LEU A 196 -1.70 0.42 8.16
N ALA A 197 -0.80 -0.40 8.70
CA ALA A 197 0.13 -1.21 7.94
C ALA A 197 0.27 -2.60 8.57
N LEU A 198 0.54 -3.60 7.73
CA LEU A 198 0.67 -4.98 8.14
C LEU A 198 2.02 -5.52 7.67
N ASP A 199 2.81 -6.03 8.61
CA ASP A 199 3.94 -6.89 8.30
C ASP A 199 3.44 -8.33 8.18
N LEU A 200 3.43 -8.85 6.96
CA LEU A 200 2.97 -10.21 6.65
C LEU A 200 3.94 -11.29 7.13
N GLN A 201 5.25 -10.98 7.26
CA GLN A 201 6.25 -11.97 7.67
C GLN A 201 6.22 -12.16 9.19
N GLU A 202 6.16 -11.06 9.92
CA GLU A 202 6.16 -11.06 11.38
C GLU A 202 4.75 -11.11 11.99
N GLY A 203 3.70 -10.94 11.17
CA GLY A 203 2.32 -10.92 11.62
C GLY A 203 2.03 -9.74 12.56
N LYS A 204 2.59 -8.56 12.28
CA LYS A 204 2.45 -7.36 13.11
C LYS A 204 1.56 -6.33 12.43
N LEU A 205 0.57 -5.83 13.17
CA LEU A 205 -0.30 -4.75 12.72
C LEU A 205 0.16 -3.44 13.36
N TYR A 206 0.46 -2.44 12.54
CA TYR A 206 0.89 -1.10 12.94
C TYR A 206 -0.24 -0.11 12.65
N TRP A 207 -0.54 0.77 13.59
CA TRP A 207 -1.46 1.89 13.36
C TRP A 207 -0.88 3.19 13.89
N GLY A 208 -1.23 4.29 13.24
CA GLY A 208 -0.92 5.64 13.67
C GLY A 208 -2.18 6.36 14.10
N ASP A 209 -2.16 6.91 15.31
CA ASP A 209 -3.25 7.70 15.86
C ASP A 209 -2.85 9.18 15.88
N ALA A 210 -3.54 9.97 15.05
CA ALA A 210 -3.26 11.39 14.88
C ALA A 210 -3.78 12.27 16.03
N LYS A 211 -4.64 11.74 16.91
CA LYS A 211 -5.13 12.47 18.08
C LYS A 211 -4.25 12.25 19.30
N THR A 212 -3.68 11.06 19.42
CA THR A 212 -2.78 10.70 20.55
C THR A 212 -1.30 10.87 20.22
N ASP A 213 -0.98 11.25 18.98
CA ASP A 213 0.38 11.45 18.45
C ASP A 213 1.28 10.21 18.65
N LYS A 214 0.73 9.02 18.42
CA LYS A 214 1.42 7.75 18.66
C LYS A 214 1.33 6.81 17.45
N ILE A 215 2.38 6.00 17.30
CA ILE A 215 2.37 4.81 16.48
C ILE A 215 2.45 3.61 17.43
N GLU A 216 1.52 2.68 17.26
CA GLU A 216 1.41 1.50 18.08
C GLU A 216 1.47 0.26 17.20
N VAL A 217 1.91 -0.84 17.81
CA VAL A 217 1.99 -2.13 17.15
C VAL A 217 1.28 -3.18 18.00
N SER A 218 0.62 -4.11 17.33
CA SER A 218 0.07 -5.30 17.93
C SER A 218 0.60 -6.55 17.23
N HIS A 219 1.06 -7.49 18.05
CA HIS A 219 1.40 -8.83 17.59
C HIS A 219 0.12 -9.65 17.37
N ARG A 220 0.00 -10.24 16.18
CA ARG A 220 -1.10 -11.14 15.88
C ARG A 220 -0.80 -12.56 16.35
N HIS A 221 -1.05 -12.84 17.62
CA HIS A 221 -1.16 -14.23 18.12
C HIS A 221 -2.53 -14.48 18.74
N GLY A 222 -3.53 -14.74 17.89
CA GLY A 222 -4.88 -15.08 18.34
C GLY A 222 -5.53 -13.96 19.16
N ARG A 223 -6.59 -14.30 19.90
CA ARG A 223 -7.51 -13.40 20.64
C ARG A 223 -6.86 -12.51 21.73
N ALA A 224 -5.53 -12.44 21.81
CA ALA A 224 -4.81 -11.61 22.75
C ALA A 224 -3.81 -10.71 22.01
N SER A 225 -4.19 -9.45 21.86
CA SER A 225 -3.35 -8.36 21.35
C SER A 225 -2.34 -7.97 22.44
N VAL A 226 -1.05 -8.22 22.24
CA VAL A 226 -0.01 -7.54 23.04
C VAL A 226 0.23 -6.19 22.39
N HIS A 227 0.04 -5.11 23.16
CA HIS A 227 0.22 -3.74 22.71
C HIS A 227 1.62 -3.26 23.09
N GLU A 228 2.40 -2.86 22.10
CA GLU A 228 3.66 -2.17 22.32
C GLU A 228 3.55 -0.77 21.71
N THR A 229 3.75 0.26 22.54
CA THR A 229 3.75 1.66 22.09
C THR A 229 5.18 2.04 21.73
N VAL A 230 5.42 2.44 20.49
CA VAL A 230 6.67 3.09 20.12
C VAL A 230 6.49 4.59 20.38
N GLN A 231 6.96 5.06 21.54
CA GLN A 231 6.97 6.50 21.84
C GLN A 231 8.23 7.14 21.26
N TYR A 232 8.07 8.14 20.41
CA TYR A 232 9.17 9.05 20.08
C TYR A 232 9.42 9.96 21.28
N SER A 233 10.51 9.71 22.02
CA SER A 233 11.05 10.70 22.95
C SER A 233 11.58 11.88 22.14
N SER A 234 11.14 13.09 22.46
CA SER A 234 11.61 14.35 21.87
C SER A 234 13.13 14.36 21.69
N CYS A 235 13.62 14.63 20.48
CA CYS A 235 15.04 14.84 20.20
C CYS A 235 15.62 15.84 21.20
N SER A 236 16.53 15.37 22.06
CA SER A 236 17.44 16.27 22.76
C SER A 236 18.42 16.85 21.73
N PRO A 237 18.84 18.13 21.84
CA PRO A 237 19.83 18.69 20.93
C PRO A 237 21.12 17.85 20.97
N VAL A 238 21.50 17.30 19.83
CA VAL A 238 22.75 16.53 19.66
C VAL A 238 23.92 17.48 19.96
N GLN A 239 24.71 17.17 21.00
CA GLN A 239 26.01 17.82 21.18
C GLN A 239 26.99 17.32 20.11
N PRO A 240 27.75 18.20 19.46
CA PRO A 240 28.68 17.79 18.40
C PRO A 240 29.85 17.00 19.00
N GLY A 241 29.99 15.72 18.65
CA GLY A 241 31.19 14.95 19.01
C GLY A 241 31.09 13.41 19.07
N HIS A 242 29.91 12.81 18.95
CA HIS A 242 29.78 11.33 19.01
C HIS A 242 29.22 10.74 17.71
N PRO A 243 29.80 9.64 17.19
CA PRO A 243 29.23 8.93 16.05
C PRO A 243 28.03 8.10 16.54
N CYS A 244 26.81 8.51 16.19
CA CYS A 244 25.60 7.72 16.41
C CYS A 244 25.41 6.73 15.25
N SER A 245 25.29 5.45 15.60
CA SER A 245 24.79 4.39 14.74
C SER A 245 23.36 4.12 15.18
N GLU A 246 22.37 4.79 14.58
CA GLU A 246 20.96 4.49 14.79
C GLU A 246 20.09 5.13 13.70
N PHE A 247 19.00 4.43 13.35
CA PHE A 247 18.07 4.75 12.28
C PHE A 247 17.47 6.16 12.42
N HIS A 248 17.55 6.96 11.36
CA HIS A 248 16.93 8.28 11.27
C HIS A 248 15.75 8.25 10.29
N ALA A 249 14.54 8.43 10.79
CA ALA A 249 13.42 8.96 10.02
C ALA A 249 13.17 10.40 10.52
N GLU A 250 13.66 11.40 9.79
CA GLU A 250 13.39 12.81 10.09
C GLU A 250 12.01 13.21 9.57
N ALA A 251 11.05 13.45 10.47
CA ALA A 251 9.89 14.29 10.18
C ALA A 251 10.23 15.75 10.54
N ARG A 252 10.27 16.65 9.55
CA ARG A 252 10.54 18.07 9.78
C ARG A 252 9.25 18.85 10.14
N PRO A 253 9.32 19.87 11.02
CA PRO A 253 8.14 20.64 11.44
C PRO A 253 7.70 21.61 10.35
N GLY A 254 6.40 21.65 10.04
CA GLY A 254 5.79 22.56 9.06
C GLY A 254 4.72 21.95 8.15
N TRP A 255 4.39 20.66 8.32
CA TRP A 255 3.33 20.02 7.54
C TRP A 255 1.96 20.37 8.13
N PRO A 256 1.01 20.91 7.33
CA PRO A 256 -0.36 21.11 7.79
C PRO A 256 -1.00 19.74 8.05
N CYS A 257 -1.87 19.68 9.07
CA CYS A 257 -2.69 18.51 9.36
C CYS A 257 -3.45 18.08 8.10
N GLY A 258 -2.99 16.99 7.48
CA GLY A 258 -3.52 16.35 6.28
C GLY A 258 -3.27 14.84 6.40
N PRO A 259 -3.91 14.01 5.55
CA PRO A 259 -4.08 12.58 5.81
C PRO A 259 -2.75 11.90 6.15
N SER A 260 -2.75 11.14 7.25
CA SER A 260 -1.58 10.44 7.75
C SER A 260 -1.21 9.33 6.77
N TYR A 261 -0.31 9.62 5.83
CA TYR A 261 0.15 8.65 4.84
C TYR A 261 0.90 7.51 5.52
N PHE A 262 0.34 6.29 5.46
CA PHE A 262 1.10 5.09 5.77
C PHE A 262 1.84 4.60 4.54
N ILE A 263 3.15 4.46 4.69
CA ILE A 263 4.08 4.02 3.67
C ILE A 263 3.86 2.52 3.42
N ARG A 264 3.38 2.16 2.24
CA ARG A 264 3.39 0.77 1.76
C ARG A 264 4.64 0.55 0.91
N ARG A 265 5.44 -0.43 1.32
CA ARG A 265 6.60 -0.92 0.56
C ARG A 265 6.07 -1.67 -0.66
N ALA A 266 6.39 -1.21 -1.86
CA ALA A 266 6.30 -2.04 -3.06
C ALA A 266 7.59 -2.87 -3.11
N SER A 267 7.48 -4.17 -2.83
CA SER A 267 8.53 -5.18 -2.98
C SER A 267 8.07 -6.30 -3.89
#